data_AF-A0A8T4IW56-F1
#
_entry.id   AF-A0A8T4IW56-F1
#
_cell.length_a   1.000
_cell.length_b   1.000
_cell.length_c   1.000
_cell.angle_alpha   90.00
_cell.angle_beta   90.00
_cell.angle_gamma   90.00
#
_symmetry.space_group_name_H-M   'P 1'
#
loop_
_entity.id
_entity.type
_entity.pdbx_description
1 polymer ?
#
loop_
_entity_poly.entity_id
_entity_poly.type
_entity_poly.pdbx_seq_one_letter_code
_entity_poly.pdbx_strand_id
1 'polypeptide(L)'
;MTTIDELWTDRRLPVRDALHFPGDGGSYDVVRDPYVLGCLGVREAFDAPKVIAEDPEWLTTLMPLEEVPLEDGGFLWGGEGSWGSEGFFARVGADDSLRWVVFFTDSNPFEDPIDLSDGYATFRSSADLSFIVDIEDPRRPVRSPRPRGQTPSA
;
A
#
# COMPACT_ATOMS: atom_id res chain seq x y z
N MET A 1 -12.69 8.59 -15.00
CA MET A 1 -12.58 8.46 -13.53
C MET A 1 -13.29 7.19 -13.16
N THR A 2 -12.61 6.31 -12.44
CA THR A 2 -13.19 5.08 -11.89
C THR A 2 -13.62 5.30 -10.44
N THR A 3 -14.37 4.36 -9.88
CA THR A 3 -14.85 4.45 -8.49
C THR A 3 -13.71 4.63 -7.49
N ILE A 4 -12.54 4.03 -7.74
CA ILE A 4 -11.36 4.23 -6.89
C ILE A 4 -10.80 5.65 -7.03
N ASP A 5 -10.74 6.21 -8.25
CA ASP A 5 -10.29 7.60 -8.46
C ASP A 5 -11.20 8.61 -7.73
N GLU A 6 -12.52 8.36 -7.78
CA GLU A 6 -13.54 9.17 -7.10
C GLU A 6 -13.36 9.11 -5.57
N LEU A 7 -13.29 7.89 -5.01
CA LEU A 7 -13.07 7.72 -3.58
C LEU A 7 -11.74 8.32 -3.12
N TRP A 8 -10.68 8.18 -3.92
CA TRP A 8 -9.37 8.76 -3.60
C TRP A 8 -9.43 10.28 -3.49
N THR A 9 -10.16 10.94 -4.41
CA THR A 9 -10.36 12.40 -4.38
C THR A 9 -10.98 12.86 -3.07
N ASP A 10 -11.88 12.04 -2.51
CA ASP A 10 -12.54 12.29 -1.21
C ASP A 10 -11.74 11.75 -0.01
N ARG A 11 -10.53 11.22 -0.21
CA ARG A 11 -9.71 10.52 0.80
C ARG A 11 -10.41 9.34 1.44
N ARG A 12 -11.08 8.52 0.63
CA ARG A 12 -11.79 7.33 1.10
C ARG A 12 -11.33 6.08 0.40
N LEU A 13 -11.46 4.95 1.09
CA LEU A 13 -11.27 3.61 0.52
C LEU A 13 -12.26 2.62 1.13
N PRO A 14 -12.57 1.52 0.42
CA PRO A 14 -13.28 0.40 1.02
C PRO A 14 -12.48 -0.19 2.18
N VAL A 15 -13.16 -0.52 3.28
CA VAL A 15 -12.56 -1.17 4.45
C VAL A 15 -12.31 -2.65 4.12
N ARG A 16 -11.19 -2.92 3.45
CA ARG A 16 -10.77 -4.25 2.99
C ARG A 16 -9.26 -4.28 2.79
N ASP A 17 -8.61 -5.35 3.24
CA ASP A 17 -7.19 -5.61 2.97
C ASP A 17 -6.92 -5.72 1.47
N ALA A 18 -6.51 -4.61 0.84
CA ALA A 18 -6.42 -4.53 -0.61
C ALA A 18 -5.32 -3.59 -1.10
N LEU A 19 -4.85 -3.89 -2.31
CA LEU A 19 -4.08 -3.02 -3.17
C LEU A 19 -5.01 -2.48 -4.26
N HIS A 20 -5.08 -1.16 -4.39
CA HIS A 20 -5.86 -0.48 -5.42
C HIS A 20 -4.96 0.33 -6.35
N PHE A 21 -5.26 0.27 -7.65
CA PHE A 21 -4.71 1.14 -8.67
C PHE A 21 -5.81 2.09 -9.21
N PRO A 22 -5.43 3.28 -9.70
CA PRO A 22 -6.37 4.18 -10.37
C PRO A 22 -6.84 3.58 -11.71
N GLY A 23 -7.88 4.17 -12.30
CA GLY A 23 -8.34 3.76 -13.62
C GLY A 23 -8.67 2.26 -13.69
N ASP A 24 -8.27 1.62 -14.80
CA ASP A 24 -8.45 0.19 -15.04
C ASP A 24 -7.29 -0.68 -14.47
N GLY A 25 -6.45 -0.13 -13.59
CA GLY A 25 -5.29 -0.85 -13.02
C GLY A 25 -5.68 -2.03 -12.13
N GLY A 26 -6.94 -2.05 -11.68
CA GLY A 26 -7.54 -3.13 -10.92
C GLY A 26 -7.36 -3.01 -9.40
N SER A 27 -8.01 -3.90 -8.68
CA SER A 27 -7.89 -4.05 -7.23
C SER A 27 -7.60 -5.50 -6.89
N TYR A 28 -6.77 -5.73 -5.88
CA TYR A 28 -6.25 -7.04 -5.53
C TYR A 28 -6.33 -7.22 -4.03
N ASP A 29 -6.72 -8.41 -3.59
CA ASP A 29 -6.59 -8.75 -2.18
C ASP A 29 -5.10 -8.77 -1.80
N VAL A 30 -4.78 -8.30 -0.60
CA VAL A 30 -3.43 -8.41 -0.05
C VAL A 30 -3.43 -9.19 1.23
N VAL A 31 -2.32 -9.86 1.49
CA VAL A 31 -2.04 -10.50 2.76
C VAL A 31 -0.62 -10.19 3.17
N ARG A 32 -0.36 -10.23 4.48
CA ARG A 32 0.99 -10.37 4.98
C ARG A 32 1.52 -11.76 4.62
N ASP A 33 2.68 -11.85 3.96
CA ASP A 33 3.35 -13.15 3.81
C ASP A 33 4.05 -13.50 5.14
N PRO A 34 3.61 -14.54 5.88
CA PRO A 34 4.20 -14.88 7.16
C PRO A 34 5.59 -15.53 7.02
N TYR A 35 5.97 -15.96 5.81
CA TYR A 35 7.22 -16.68 5.56
C TYR A 35 8.33 -15.80 4.99
N VAL A 36 8.00 -14.57 4.58
CA VAL A 36 8.98 -13.63 4.03
C VAL A 36 8.80 -12.26 4.69
N LEU A 37 9.73 -11.92 5.58
CA LEU A 37 9.73 -10.65 6.29
C LEU A 37 9.76 -9.48 5.28
N GLY A 38 8.84 -8.53 5.45
CA GLY A 38 8.75 -7.37 4.57
C GLY A 38 7.99 -7.62 3.26
N CYS A 39 7.40 -8.79 3.02
CA CYS A 39 6.70 -9.05 1.76
C CYS A 39 5.19 -8.81 1.83
N LEU A 40 4.73 -7.98 0.91
CA LEU A 40 3.32 -7.84 0.53
C LEU A 40 2.92 -9.03 -0.35
N GLY A 41 2.00 -9.86 0.13
CA GLY A 41 1.43 -10.95 -0.64
C GLY A 41 0.22 -10.48 -1.44
N VAL A 42 0.41 -10.14 -2.72
CA VAL A 42 -0.72 -9.78 -3.60
C VAL A 42 -1.42 -11.05 -4.08
N ARG A 43 -2.76 -11.07 -3.99
CA ARG A 43 -3.63 -12.21 -4.27
C ARG A 43 -4.52 -11.93 -5.49
N GLU A 44 -5.70 -12.53 -5.51
CA GLU A 44 -6.63 -12.47 -6.63
C GLU A 44 -7.14 -11.06 -6.85
N ALA A 45 -7.37 -10.73 -8.13
CA ALA A 45 -8.02 -9.48 -8.50
C ALA A 45 -9.52 -9.55 -8.18
N PHE A 46 -10.10 -8.42 -7.78
CA PHE A 46 -11.53 -8.28 -7.55
C PHE A 46 -12.10 -7.02 -8.21
N ASP A 47 -13.40 -7.04 -8.45
CA ASP A 47 -14.17 -5.91 -8.99
C ASP A 47 -14.52 -4.94 -7.85
N ALA A 48 -13.67 -3.92 -7.64
CA ALA A 48 -13.88 -2.93 -6.59
C ALA A 48 -15.21 -2.17 -6.73
N PRO A 49 -15.62 -1.67 -7.92
CA PRO A 49 -16.95 -1.08 -8.09
C PRO A 49 -18.09 -1.98 -7.61
N LYS A 50 -18.02 -3.28 -7.91
CA LYS A 50 -19.03 -4.23 -7.43
C LYS A 50 -19.02 -4.39 -5.91
N VAL A 51 -17.84 -4.55 -5.29
CA VAL A 51 -17.70 -4.67 -3.82
C VAL A 51 -18.22 -3.42 -3.12
N ILE A 52 -17.91 -2.23 -3.63
CA ILE A 52 -18.37 -0.96 -3.09
C ILE A 52 -19.89 -0.80 -3.26
N ALA A 53 -20.45 -1.25 -4.37
CA ALA A 53 -21.90 -1.21 -4.58
C ALA A 53 -22.69 -2.15 -3.65
N GLU A 54 -22.08 -3.25 -3.19
CA GLU A 54 -22.67 -4.18 -2.24
C GLU A 54 -22.79 -3.57 -0.82
N ASP A 55 -21.82 -2.74 -0.42
CA ASP A 55 -21.86 -1.99 0.85
C ASP A 55 -21.20 -0.60 0.74
N PRO A 56 -21.94 0.43 0.27
CA PRO A 56 -21.38 1.75 -0.02
C PRO A 56 -21.03 2.57 1.22
N GLU A 57 -21.49 2.16 2.41
CA GLU A 57 -21.18 2.82 3.67
C GLU A 57 -19.92 2.23 4.33
N TRP A 58 -19.47 1.06 3.88
CA TRP A 58 -18.28 0.35 4.38
C TRP A 58 -16.97 0.92 3.84
N LEU A 59 -16.78 2.21 4.13
CA LEU A 59 -15.65 3.02 3.69
C LEU A 59 -14.98 3.69 4.90
N THR A 60 -13.67 3.85 4.84
CA THR A 60 -12.89 4.61 5.81
C THR A 60 -12.39 5.94 5.22
N THR A 61 -12.10 6.92 6.08
CA THR A 61 -11.40 8.15 5.67
C THR A 61 -9.92 7.99 5.95
N LEU A 62 -9.10 8.26 4.94
CA LEU A 62 -7.65 8.19 5.03
C LEU A 62 -7.06 9.48 5.59
N MET A 63 -6.16 9.34 6.55
CA MET A 63 -5.40 10.44 7.13
C MET A 63 -3.90 10.16 6.93
N PRO A 64 -3.23 10.84 5.99
CA PRO A 64 -1.79 10.77 5.84
C PRO A 64 -1.10 11.29 7.11
N LEU A 65 -0.12 10.55 7.61
CA LEU A 65 0.65 10.89 8.81
C LEU A 65 2.13 11.09 8.51
N GLU A 66 2.65 10.37 7.50
CA GLU A 66 4.03 10.47 7.04
C GLU A 66 4.07 10.66 5.53
N GLU A 67 4.98 11.51 5.06
CA GLU A 67 5.17 11.84 3.64
C GLU A 67 6.65 11.91 3.28
N VAL A 68 7.03 11.24 2.19
CA VAL A 68 8.36 11.36 1.58
C VAL A 68 8.23 11.83 0.12
N PRO A 69 8.80 12.98 -0.25
CA PRO A 69 8.79 13.46 -1.64
C PRO A 69 9.67 12.58 -2.53
N LEU A 70 9.24 12.40 -3.77
CA LEU A 70 9.95 11.67 -4.83
C LEU A 70 10.59 12.64 -5.84
N GLU A 71 11.60 12.16 -6.57
CA GLU A 71 12.31 12.95 -7.58
C GLU A 71 11.40 13.37 -8.75
N ASP A 72 10.33 12.61 -9.01
CA ASP A 72 9.31 12.91 -10.03
C ASP A 72 8.29 13.97 -9.58
N GLY A 73 8.43 14.51 -8.37
CA GLY A 73 7.54 15.48 -7.75
C GLY A 73 6.31 14.86 -7.09
N GLY A 74 6.12 13.53 -7.17
CA GLY A 74 5.13 12.80 -6.40
C GLY A 74 5.59 12.55 -4.96
N PHE A 75 4.82 11.72 -4.24
CA PHE A 75 5.09 11.41 -2.84
C PHE A 75 4.81 9.94 -2.52
N LEU A 76 5.46 9.45 -1.47
CA LEU A 76 5.07 8.25 -0.75
C LEU A 76 4.39 8.66 0.54
N TRP A 77 3.26 8.04 0.84
CA TRP A 77 2.48 8.30 2.05
C TRP A 77 2.38 7.08 2.92
N GLY A 78 2.44 7.30 4.22
CA GLY A 78 1.98 6.38 5.26
C GLY A 78 0.90 7.06 6.10
N GLY A 79 -0.08 6.30 6.57
CA GLY A 79 -1.12 6.88 7.41
C GLY A 79 -2.10 5.86 7.98
N GLU A 80 -3.24 6.37 8.41
CA GLU A 80 -4.29 5.61 9.08
C GLU A 80 -5.65 5.75 8.40
N GLY A 81 -6.53 4.80 8.71
CA GLY A 81 -7.97 4.94 8.47
C GLY A 81 -8.69 5.45 9.73
N SER A 82 -9.89 6.00 9.56
CA SER A 82 -10.64 6.68 10.62
C SER A 82 -11.19 5.76 11.72
N TRP A 83 -11.04 4.43 11.62
CA TRP A 83 -11.57 3.47 12.58
C TRP A 83 -10.53 3.00 13.61
N GLY A 84 -9.27 3.42 13.48
CA GLY A 84 -8.24 3.31 14.51
C GLY A 84 -7.46 1.99 14.57
N SER A 85 -7.92 0.91 13.92
CA SER A 85 -7.12 -0.31 13.69
C SER A 85 -6.47 -0.35 12.31
N GLU A 86 -6.82 0.63 11.47
CA GLU A 86 -6.55 0.65 10.04
C GLU A 86 -5.22 1.36 9.74
N GLY A 87 -4.58 0.95 8.67
CA GLY A 87 -3.35 1.56 8.17
C GLY A 87 -3.28 1.50 6.66
N PHE A 88 -2.67 2.50 6.06
CA PHE A 88 -2.40 2.50 4.62
C PHE A 88 -1.02 3.05 4.30
N PHE A 89 -0.54 2.68 3.12
CA PHE A 89 0.56 3.37 2.47
C PHE A 89 0.32 3.45 0.97
N ALA A 90 0.81 4.52 0.34
CA ALA A 90 0.47 4.85 -1.04
C ALA A 90 1.64 5.51 -1.77
N ARG A 91 1.59 5.45 -3.11
CA ARG A 91 2.30 6.40 -3.97
C ARG A 91 1.28 7.31 -4.64
N VAL A 92 1.61 8.61 -4.62
CA VAL A 92 0.80 9.66 -5.22
C VAL A 92 1.63 10.46 -6.22
N GLY A 93 0.97 10.98 -7.26
CA GLY A 93 1.56 11.90 -8.22
C GLY A 93 1.72 13.31 -7.65
N ALA A 94 2.42 14.17 -8.39
CA ALA A 94 2.64 15.57 -8.03
C ALA A 94 1.35 16.41 -7.92
N ASP A 95 0.27 15.93 -8.55
CA ASP A 95 -1.07 16.49 -8.52
C ASP A 95 -2.00 15.78 -7.54
N ASP A 96 -1.43 15.00 -6.60
CA ASP A 96 -2.16 14.23 -5.59
C ASP A 96 -3.00 13.07 -6.19
N SER A 97 -2.78 12.77 -7.48
CA SER A 97 -3.41 11.63 -8.14
C SER A 97 -2.87 10.31 -7.59
N LEU A 98 -3.76 9.35 -7.38
CA LEU A 98 -3.36 8.02 -6.94
C LEU A 98 -2.48 7.33 -8.00
N ARG A 99 -1.36 6.72 -7.59
CA ARG A 99 -0.62 5.74 -8.41
C ARG A 99 -0.90 4.32 -7.96
N TRP A 100 -0.88 4.10 -6.67
CA TRP A 100 -1.36 2.88 -6.01
C TRP A 100 -1.50 3.14 -4.51
N VAL A 101 -2.36 2.37 -3.85
CA VAL A 101 -2.51 2.39 -2.39
C VAL A 101 -2.72 0.97 -1.88
N VAL A 102 -2.04 0.64 -0.79
CA VAL A 102 -2.25 -0.57 -0.01
C VAL A 102 -2.94 -0.18 1.28
N PHE A 103 -4.03 -0.86 1.60
CA PHE A 103 -4.81 -0.65 2.80
C PHE A 103 -4.93 -1.96 3.59
N PHE A 104 -4.87 -1.86 4.91
CA PHE A 104 -5.06 -2.97 5.84
C PHE A 104 -6.04 -2.56 6.95
N THR A 105 -7.01 -3.43 7.20
CA THR A 105 -8.05 -3.27 8.22
C THR A 105 -7.54 -3.48 9.66
N ASP A 106 -6.47 -4.25 9.81
CA ASP A 106 -5.83 -4.58 11.09
C ASP A 106 -4.31 -4.49 10.96
N SER A 107 -3.80 -3.25 10.97
CA SER A 107 -2.37 -2.98 10.89
C SER A 107 -1.88 -1.89 11.82
N ASN A 108 -2.80 -1.10 12.40
CA ASN A 108 -2.53 0.21 13.00
C ASN A 108 -1.87 1.20 11.99
N PRO A 109 -1.76 2.49 12.36
CA PRO A 109 -1.22 3.51 11.47
C PRO A 109 0.19 3.22 10.98
N PHE A 110 0.48 3.59 9.72
CA PHE A 110 1.84 3.67 9.18
C PHE A 110 2.42 5.08 9.40
N GLU A 111 2.91 5.32 10.60
CA GLU A 111 3.37 6.63 11.08
C GLU A 111 4.91 6.73 11.23
N ASP A 112 5.62 5.61 11.09
CA ASP A 112 7.07 5.57 11.14
C ASP A 112 7.69 6.20 9.88
N PRO A 113 8.88 6.81 9.96
CA PRO A 113 9.59 7.36 8.80
C PRO A 113 9.73 6.35 7.67
N ILE A 114 9.38 6.76 6.45
CA ILE A 114 9.46 5.91 5.25
C ILE A 114 10.92 5.82 4.79
N ASP A 115 11.49 4.61 4.82
CA ASP A 115 12.86 4.38 4.36
C ASP A 115 12.87 4.10 2.84
N LEU A 116 13.27 5.09 2.05
CA LEU A 116 13.37 5.02 0.58
C LEU A 116 14.82 4.74 0.13
N SER A 117 15.03 3.67 -0.64
CA SER A 117 16.32 3.33 -1.26
C SER A 117 16.14 2.57 -2.56
N ASP A 118 16.87 2.95 -3.60
CA ASP A 118 16.99 2.19 -4.87
C ASP A 118 15.64 1.82 -5.53
N GLY A 119 14.64 2.69 -5.44
CA GLY A 119 13.29 2.43 -5.99
C GLY A 119 12.42 1.50 -5.14
N TYR A 120 12.85 1.21 -3.90
CA TYR A 120 12.08 0.47 -2.90
C TYR A 120 11.82 1.34 -1.69
N ALA A 121 10.64 1.19 -1.11
CA ALA A 121 10.26 1.87 0.12
C ALA A 121 9.89 0.85 1.20
N THR A 122 10.33 1.12 2.43
CA THR A 122 9.91 0.38 3.62
C THR A 122 8.92 1.21 4.41
N PHE A 123 7.72 0.65 4.59
CA PHE A 123 6.66 1.21 5.42
C PHE A 123 6.56 0.40 6.71
N ARG A 124 6.41 1.09 7.83
CA ARG A 124 6.31 0.48 9.17
C ARG A 124 5.07 0.99 9.88
N SER A 125 4.30 0.07 10.45
CA SER A 125 3.15 0.42 11.27
C SER A 125 3.50 0.38 12.76
N SER A 126 2.71 1.08 13.57
CA SER A 126 2.85 1.05 15.03
C SER A 126 2.50 -0.30 15.68
N ALA A 127 2.02 -1.27 14.89
CA ALA A 127 1.85 -2.67 15.30
C ALA A 127 3.06 -3.57 14.95
N ASP A 128 4.22 -2.99 14.69
CA ASP A 128 5.44 -3.68 14.24
C ASP A 128 5.26 -4.47 12.92
N LEU A 129 4.32 -4.06 12.08
CA LEU A 129 4.22 -4.57 10.70
C LEU A 129 5.18 -3.79 9.82
N SER A 130 5.89 -4.49 8.94
CA SER A 130 6.80 -3.86 7.99
C SER A 130 6.61 -4.46 6.60
N PHE A 131 6.54 -3.59 5.60
CA PHE A 131 6.39 -3.94 4.19
C PHE A 131 7.42 -3.20 3.37
N ILE A 132 8.11 -3.94 2.50
CA ILE A 132 9.03 -3.41 1.51
C ILE A 132 8.36 -3.58 0.15
N VAL A 133 8.24 -2.50 -0.62
CA VAL A 133 7.59 -2.52 -1.94
C VAL A 133 8.42 -1.79 -2.98
N ASP A 134 8.35 -2.26 -4.23
CA ASP A 134 8.79 -1.50 -5.40
C ASP A 134 7.84 -0.31 -5.59
N ILE A 135 8.37 0.91 -5.60
CA ILE A 135 7.54 2.13 -5.64
C ILE A 135 6.84 2.32 -7.00
N GLU A 136 7.33 1.67 -8.06
CA GLU A 136 6.71 1.69 -9.39
C GLU A 136 5.57 0.69 -9.50
N ASP A 137 5.70 -0.49 -8.87
CA ASP A 137 4.62 -1.48 -8.87
C ASP A 137 4.74 -2.40 -7.64
N PRO A 138 3.87 -2.24 -6.62
CA PRO A 138 3.93 -3.02 -5.38
C PRO A 138 3.63 -4.52 -5.57
N ARG A 139 3.23 -4.96 -6.77
CA ARG A 139 3.07 -6.38 -7.11
C ARG A 139 4.38 -7.04 -7.49
N ARG A 140 5.42 -6.25 -7.81
CA ARG A 140 6.73 -6.79 -8.16
C ARG A 140 7.39 -7.34 -6.90
N PRO A 141 7.88 -8.59 -6.93
CA PRO A 141 8.54 -9.17 -5.78
C PRO A 141 9.80 -8.36 -5.46
N VAL A 142 9.91 -7.91 -4.22
CA VAL A 142 11.15 -7.35 -3.71
C VAL A 142 12.15 -8.50 -3.63
N ARG A 143 13.21 -8.43 -4.43
CA ARG A 143 14.30 -9.39 -4.31
C ARG A 143 14.99 -9.09 -2.99
N SER A 144 14.83 -9.96 -1.98
CA SER A 144 15.68 -9.90 -0.81
C SER A 144 17.14 -9.89 -1.27
N PRO A 145 18.00 -9.02 -0.73
CA PRO A 145 19.43 -9.20 -0.92
C PRO A 145 19.73 -10.63 -0.48
N ARG A 146 20.33 -11.46 -1.35
CA ARG A 146 20.89 -12.73 -0.89
C ARG A 146 21.74 -12.42 0.34
N PRO A 147 21.63 -13.19 1.44
CA PRO A 147 22.58 -13.04 2.52
C PRO A 147 23.98 -13.20 1.92
N ARG A 148 24.82 -12.16 2.02
CA ARG A 148 26.23 -12.23 1.63
C ARG A 148 26.86 -13.30 2.54
N GLY A 149 27.07 -14.51 2.03
CA GLY A 149 27.74 -15.54 2.82
C GLY A 149 27.49 -17.01 2.51
N GLN A 150 26.86 -17.40 1.40
CA GLN A 150 26.93 -18.79 0.94
C GLN A 150 27.90 -18.91 -0.23
N THR A 151 29.17 -19.12 0.11
CA THR A 151 30.14 -19.74 -0.79
C THR A 151 29.60 -21.10 -1.22
N PRO A 152 29.56 -21.44 -2.51
CA PRO A 152 29.24 -22.79 -2.92
C PRO A 152 30.33 -23.72 -2.38
N SER A 153 29.95 -24.71 -1.56
CA SER A 153 30.85 -25.82 -1.26
C SER A 153 31.09 -26.59 -2.56
N ALA A 154 32.36 -26.67 -2.94
CA ALA A 154 32.86 -27.53 -4.00
C ALA A 154 32.78 -29.01 -3.58
#